data_AF-A0A970L835-F1
#
_entry.id   AF-A0A970L835-F1
#
_cell.length_a   1.000
_cell.length_b   1.000
_cell.length_c   1.000
_cell.angle_alpha   90.00
_cell.angle_beta   90.00
_cell.angle_gamma   90.00
#
_symmetry.space_group_name_H-M   'P 1'
#
loop_
_entity.id
_entity.type
_entity.pdbx_description
1 polymer ?
#
loop_
_entity_poly.entity_id
_entity_poly.type
_entity_poly.pdbx_seq_one_letter_code
_entity_poly.pdbx_strand_id
1 'polypeptide(L)' 'MKAINYIKESFYEFKDHVTWPSWASLQQDTIVVAIATAILALFLYGVDSLFGNFIIKNIFELLR' A
#
# COMPACT_ATOMS: atom_id res chain seq x y z
N MET A 1 -15.79 -4.45 34.47
CA MET A 1 -15.87 -5.72 33.70
C MET A 1 -16.74 -5.66 32.43
N LYS A 2 -17.27 -4.49 32.01
CA LYS A 2 -18.06 -4.38 30.77
C LYS A 2 -17.20 -4.44 29.49
N ALA A 3 -16.05 -3.76 29.49
CA ALA A 3 -15.15 -3.73 28.33
C ALA A 3 -14.55 -5.11 27.97
N ILE A 4 -14.24 -5.93 28.98
CA ILE A 4 -13.69 -7.29 28.77
C ILE A 4 -14.75 -8.19 28.12
N ASN A 5 -16.01 -8.10 28.55
CA ASN A 5 -17.10 -8.86 27.94
C ASN A 5 -17.39 -8.37 26.51
N TYR A 6 -17.38 -7.05 26.28
CA TYR A 6 -17.58 -6.49 24.95
C TYR A 6 -16.53 -6.96 23.93
N ILE A 7 -15.24 -7.00 24.31
CA ILE A 7 -14.17 -7.49 23.43
C ILE A 7 -14.34 -9.00 23.15
N LYS A 8 -14.75 -9.79 24.16
CA LYS A 8 -15.05 -11.21 23.97
C LYS A 8 -16.22 -11.41 23.01
N GLU A 9 -17.34 -10.72 23.23
CA GLU A 9 -18.53 -10.79 22.37
C GLU A 9 -18.22 -10.34 20.94
N SER A 10 -17.46 -9.25 20.76
CA SER A 10 -17.01 -8.79 19.44
C SER A 10 -16.12 -9.83 18.74
N PHE A 11 -15.24 -10.53 19.47
CA PHE A 11 -14.39 -11.56 18.89
C PHE A 11 -15.20 -12.79 18.44
N TYR A 12 -16.19 -13.21 19.23
CA TYR A 12 -17.11 -14.28 18.83
C TYR A 12 -17.95 -13.87 17.61
N GLU A 13 -18.46 -12.65 17.59
CA GLU A 13 -19.22 -12.10 16.46
C GLU A 13 -18.38 -12.06 15.17
N PHE A 14 -17.16 -11.51 15.24
CA PHE A 14 -16.28 -11.47 14.07
C PHE A 14 -15.86 -12.86 13.59
N LYS A 15 -15.75 -13.85 14.48
CA LYS A 15 -15.43 -15.22 14.09
C LYS A 15 -16.60 -15.92 13.39
N ASP A 16 -17.81 -15.74 13.90
CA ASP A 16 -18.98 -16.52 13.46
C ASP A 16 -19.77 -15.83 12.32
N HIS A 17 -19.65 -14.51 12.18
CA HIS A 17 -20.38 -13.73 11.17
C HIS A 17 -19.48 -13.09 10.09
N VAL A 18 -18.16 -13.25 10.15
CA VAL A 18 -17.27 -12.84 9.05
C VAL A 18 -16.82 -14.06 8.27
N THR A 19 -17.20 -14.10 7.00
CA THR A 19 -16.68 -15.07 6.05
C THR A 19 -15.31 -14.59 5.57
N TRP A 20 -14.24 -15.15 6.12
CA TRP A 20 -12.90 -14.92 5.59
C TRP A 20 -12.79 -15.52 4.18
N PRO A 21 -12.27 -14.76 3.20
CA PRO A 21 -11.99 -15.29 1.88
C PRO A 21 -10.95 -16.41 1.97
N SER A 22 -10.96 -17.30 0.97
CA SER A 22 -9.97 -18.37 0.88
C SER A 22 -8.56 -17.80 0.75
N TRP A 23 -7.57 -18.55 1.22
CA TRP A 23 -6.16 -18.16 1.09
C TRP A 23 -5.74 -17.90 -0.37
N ALA A 24 -6.29 -18.67 -1.31
CA ALA A 24 -6.01 -18.48 -2.73
C ALA A 24 -6.52 -17.12 -3.25
N SER A 25 -7.74 -16.72 -2.89
CA SER A 25 -8.29 -15.40 -3.25
C SER A 25 -7.50 -14.26 -2.62
N LEU A 26 -7.11 -14.39 -1.35
CA LEU A 26 -6.29 -13.38 -0.66
C LEU A 26 -4.94 -13.18 -1.35
N GLN A 27 -4.30 -14.28 -1.76
CA GLN A 27 -3.03 -14.21 -2.47
C GLN A 27 -3.19 -13.56 -3.86
N GLN A 28 -4.26 -13.88 -4.59
CA GLN A 28 -4.57 -13.25 -5.87
C GLN A 28 -4.71 -11.74 -5.73
N ASP A 29 -5.53 -11.27 -4.77
CA ASP A 29 -5.75 -9.83 -4.55
C ASP A 29 -4.45 -9.14 -4.12
N THR A 30 -3.66 -9.77 -3.25
CA THR A 30 -2.38 -9.23 -2.79
C THR A 30 -1.37 -9.10 -3.94
N ILE A 31 -1.31 -10.06 -4.86
CA ILE A 31 -0.43 -10.02 -6.03
C ILE A 31 -0.81 -8.85 -6.95
N VAL A 32 -2.11 -8.63 -7.17
CA VAL A 32 -2.59 -7.50 -7.99
C VAL A 32 -2.15 -6.18 -7.37
N VAL A 33 -2.33 -6.00 -6.06
CA VAL A 33 -1.91 -4.80 -5.34
C VAL A 33 -0.39 -4.63 -5.38
N ALA A 34 0.37 -5.70 -5.18
CA ALA A 34 1.84 -5.66 -5.23
C ALA A 34 2.38 -5.22 -6.60
N ILE A 35 1.75 -5.66 -7.69
CA ILE A 35 2.11 -5.22 -9.04
C ILE A 35 1.75 -3.75 -9.24
N ALA A 36 0.57 -3.32 -8.79
CA ALA A 36 0.15 -1.93 -8.89
C ALA A 36 1.10 -0.99 -8.13
N THR A 37 1.52 -1.35 -6.91
CA THR A 37 2.48 -0.56 -6.13
C THR A 37 3.86 -0.54 -6.76
N ALA A 38 4.32 -1.64 -7.36
CA ALA A 38 5.58 -1.68 -8.10
C ALA A 38 5.58 -0.71 -9.31
N ILE A 39 4.49 -0.66 -10.06
CA ILE A 39 4.34 0.28 -11.19
C ILE A 39 4.38 1.73 -10.69
N LEU A 40 3.65 2.04 -9.61
CA LEU A 40 3.67 3.38 -9.01
C LEU A 40 5.06 3.77 -8.49
N ALA A 41 5.80 2.84 -7.89
CA ALA A 41 7.17 3.07 -7.44
C ALA A 41 8.10 3.40 -8.61
N LEU A 42 8.00 2.67 -9.73
CA LEU A 42 8.77 2.96 -10.94
C LEU A 42 8.40 4.32 -11.55
N PHE A 43 7.12 4.68 -11.52
CA PHE A 43 6.67 5.99 -11.98
C PHE A 43 7.27 7.12 -11.16
N LEU A 44 7.19 7.04 -9.82
CA LEU A 44 7.78 8.03 -8.92
C LEU A 44 9.29 8.12 -9.11
N TYR A 45 9.98 6.99 -9.21
CA TYR A 45 11.41 6.96 -9.51
C TYR A 45 11.76 7.69 -10.82
N GLY A 46 10.94 7.51 -11.87
CA GLY A 46 11.10 8.22 -13.13
C GLY A 46 10.93 9.73 -12.98
N VAL A 47 9.89 10.17 -12.28
CA VAL A 47 9.64 11.59 -11.99
C VAL A 47 10.79 12.19 -11.19
N ASP A 48 11.19 11.56 -10.09
CA ASP A 48 12.28 12.06 -9.23
C ASP A 48 13.60 12.16 -9.98
N SER A 49 13.89 11.19 -10.87
CA SER A 49 15.11 11.18 -11.68
C SER A 49 15.11 12.27 -12.75
N LEU A 50 13.99 12.46 -13.45
CA LEU A 50 13.88 13.46 -14.51
C LEU A 50 13.87 14.88 -13.96
N PHE A 51 13.05 15.15 -12.94
CA PHE A 51 12.93 16.49 -12.40
C PHE A 51 14.08 16.83 -11.44
N GLY A 52 14.43 15.93 -10.52
CA GLY A 52 15.46 16.18 -9.52
C GLY A 52 16.87 16.22 -10.10
N ASN A 53 17.24 15.25 -10.93
CA ASN A 53 18.62 15.12 -11.40
C ASN A 53 18.87 15.76 -12.77
N PHE A 54 17.91 15.77 -13.69
CA PHE A 54 18.18 16.25 -15.05
C PHE A 54 17.77 17.71 -15.23
N ILE A 55 16.52 18.05 -14.88
CA ILE A 55 16.00 19.41 -15.13
C ILE A 55 16.60 20.42 -14.15
N ILE A 56 16.53 20.14 -12.85
CA ILE A 56 16.99 21.10 -11.83
C ILE A 56 18.51 21.29 -11.87
N LYS A 57 19.30 20.22 -12.05
CA LYS A 57 20.77 20.35 -12.15
C LYS A 57 21.18 21.15 -13.38
N ASN A 58 20.60 20.88 -14.54
CA ASN A 58 20.94 21.62 -15.76
C ASN A 58 20.55 23.11 -15.64
N ILE A 59 19.42 23.43 -15.02
CA ILE A 59 19.04 24.82 -14.75
C ILE A 59 20.02 25.50 -13.78
N PHE A 60 20.44 24.80 -12.72
CA PHE A 60 21.43 25.31 -11.77
C PHE A 60 22.81 25.54 -12.40
N GLU A 61 23.26 24.63 -13.29
CA GLU A 61 24.52 24.79 -14.03
C GLU A 61 24.45 25.92 -15.06
N LEU A 62 23.29 26.19 -15.65
CA LEU A 62 23.09 27.29 -16.60
C LEU A 62 23.03 28.66 -15.90
N LEU A 63 22.50 28.71 -14.67
CA LEU A 63 22.38 29.93 -13.87
C LEU A 63 23.66 30.30 -13.09
N ARG A 64 24.58 29.35 -12.92
CA ARG A 64 25.90 29.57 -12.32
C ARG A 64 26.87 30.14 -13.34
#